data_AF-A0AAU7NJA3-F1
#
_entry.id   AF-A0AAU7NJA3-F1
#
_cell.length_a   1.000
_cell.length_b   1.000
_cell.length_c   1.000
_cell.angle_alpha   90.00
_cell.angle_beta   90.00
_cell.angle_gamma   90.00
#
_symmetry.space_group_name_H-M   'P 1'
#
loop_
_entity.id
_entity.type
_entity.pdbx_description
1 polymer ?
#
loop_
_entity_poly.entity_id
_entity_poly.type
_entity_poly.pdbx_seq_one_letter_code
_entity_poly.pdbx_strand_id
1 'polypeptide(L)' 'MMQYSKREHDMAIGAATAEAMVEIQKEMNKESNGDKIYDPNLGLEAFSEAYEHALELYAGHYPDSDQD' A
#
# COMPACT_ATOMS: atom_id res chain seq x y z
N MET A 1 -3.21 11.79 17.97
CA MET A 1 -2.70 10.85 16.94
C MET A 1 -3.01 9.45 17.44
N MET A 2 -3.76 8.65 16.67
CA MET A 2 -3.81 7.22 16.96
C MET A 2 -2.41 6.66 16.71
N GLN A 3 -1.85 5.96 17.69
CA GLN A 3 -0.55 5.33 17.57
C GLN A 3 -0.79 3.89 17.11
N TYR A 4 -0.34 3.56 15.91
CA TYR A 4 -0.46 2.21 15.34
C TYR A 4 0.67 1.32 15.87
N SER A 5 0.40 0.02 15.90
CA SER A 5 1.36 -1.00 16.28
C SER A 5 2.35 -1.28 15.14
N LYS A 6 3.55 -1.78 15.44
CA LYS A 6 4.50 -2.26 14.44
C LYS A 6 3.87 -3.34 13.56
N ARG A 7 3.08 -4.25 14.15
CA ARG A 7 2.36 -5.27 13.40
C ARG A 7 1.34 -4.69 12.42
N GLU A 8 0.60 -3.66 12.82
CA GLU A 8 -0.33 -2.94 11.95
C GLU A 8 0.41 -2.29 10.78
N HIS A 9 1.57 -1.68 11.05
CA HIS A 9 2.45 -1.14 10.01
C HIS A 9 2.95 -2.22 9.03
N ASP A 10 3.46 -3.34 9.53
CA ASP A 10 4.02 -4.41 8.69
C ASP A 10 2.95 -4.99 7.75
N MET A 11 1.72 -5.18 8.25
CA MET A 11 0.62 -5.64 7.42
C MET A 11 0.17 -4.58 6.42
N ALA A 12 0.08 -3.31 6.83
CA ALA A 12 -0.27 -2.21 5.94
C ALA A 12 0.73 -2.06 4.80
N ILE A 13 2.04 -2.21 5.06
CA ILE A 13 3.08 -2.23 4.03
C ILE A 13 2.85 -3.39 3.05
N GLY A 14 2.55 -4.59 3.55
CA GLY A 14 2.27 -5.76 2.71
C GLY A 14 1.07 -5.55 1.79
N ALA A 15 -0.04 -5.04 2.34
CA ALA A 15 -1.25 -4.73 1.59
C ALA A 15 -1.01 -3.62 0.55
N ALA A 16 -0.38 -2.52 0.96
CA ALA A 16 -0.09 -1.39 0.09
C ALA A 16 0.86 -1.74 -1.06
N THR A 17 1.85 -2.61 -0.81
CA THR A 17 2.76 -3.09 -1.86
C THR A 17 2.00 -3.91 -2.90
N ALA A 18 1.13 -4.82 -2.46
CA ALA A 18 0.33 -5.64 -3.37
C ALA A 18 -0.61 -4.79 -4.23
N GLU A 19 -1.28 -3.80 -3.64
CA GLU A 19 -2.18 -2.90 -4.35
C GLU A 19 -1.44 -2.02 -5.35
N ALA A 20 -0.32 -1.42 -4.93
CA ALA A 20 0.51 -0.60 -5.82
C ALA A 20 1.00 -1.41 -7.02
N MET A 21 1.45 -2.66 -6.83
CA MET A 21 1.86 -3.52 -7.94
C MET A 21 0.72 -3.80 -8.94
N VAL A 22 -0.50 -3.97 -8.46
CA VAL A 22 -1.68 -4.18 -9.31
C VAL A 22 -1.99 -2.91 -10.12
N GLU A 23 -1.94 -1.74 -9.50
CA GLU A 23 -2.17 -0.46 -10.21
C GLU A 23 -1.07 -0.17 -11.25
N ILE A 24 0.19 -0.40 -10.91
CA ILE A 24 1.32 -0.31 -11.85
C ILE A 24 1.05 -1.20 -13.07
N GLN A 25 0.65 -2.45 -12.84
CA GLN A 25 0.38 -3.39 -13.92
C GLN A 25 -0.83 -2.97 -14.78
N LYS A 26 -1.88 -2.41 -14.16
CA LYS A 26 -3.04 -1.88 -14.88
C LYS A 26 -2.64 -0.70 -15.78
N GLU A 27 -1.86 0.25 -15.26
CA GLU A 27 -1.37 1.39 -16.05
C GLU A 27 -0.49 0.95 -17.21
N MET A 28 0.45 0.03 -16.96
CA MET A 28 1.26 -0.56 -18.04
C MET A 28 0.42 -1.27 -19.11
N ASN A 29 -0.72 -1.86 -18.75
CA ASN A 29 -1.59 -2.58 -19.68
C ASN A 29 -2.57 -1.68 -20.44
N LYS A 30 -3.02 -0.56 -19.83
CA LYS A 30 -3.90 0.44 -20.46
C LYS A 30 -3.28 1.04 -21.72
N GLU A 31 -1.96 1.07 -21.81
CA GLU A 31 -1.22 1.80 -22.85
C GLU A 31 -0.65 0.92 -23.97
N SER A 32 -1.34 -0.19 -24.29
CA SER A 32 -1.00 -1.11 -25.39
C SER A 32 -0.90 -0.46 -26.80
N ASN A 33 -1.03 0.88 -26.93
CA ASN A 33 -1.07 1.64 -28.18
C ASN A 33 -0.09 2.84 -28.30
N GLY A 34 0.90 3.02 -27.41
CA GLY A 34 2.02 3.91 -27.77
C GLY A 34 2.82 4.55 -26.62
N ASP A 35 4.14 4.29 -26.63
CA ASP A 35 5.28 5.16 -26.27
C ASP A 35 5.30 5.95 -24.95
N LYS A 36 4.44 5.66 -23.99
CA LYS A 36 4.59 6.20 -22.64
C LYS A 36 5.27 5.20 -21.72
N ILE A 37 6.38 5.65 -21.15
CA ILE A 37 7.11 4.95 -20.10
C ILE A 37 6.32 5.15 -18.80
N TYR A 38 6.10 4.06 -18.07
CA TYR A 38 5.47 4.09 -16.74
C TYR A 38 6.10 5.16 -15.84
N ASP A 39 5.26 5.97 -15.18
CA ASP A 39 5.69 6.98 -14.19
C ASP A 39 5.79 6.37 -12.79
N PRO A 40 6.99 6.25 -12.19
CA PRO A 40 7.16 5.71 -10.85
C PRO A 40 6.39 6.44 -9.75
N ASN A 41 6.03 7.72 -9.95
CA ASN A 41 5.26 8.49 -8.96
C ASN A 41 3.86 7.90 -8.76
N LEU A 42 3.25 7.31 -9.79
CA LEU A 42 1.94 6.67 -9.67
C LEU A 42 1.97 5.49 -8.69
N GLY A 43 3.05 4.70 -8.69
CA GLY A 43 3.23 3.62 -7.74
C GLY A 43 3.43 4.10 -6.31
N LEU A 44 4.07 5.26 -6.12
CA LEU A 44 4.24 5.87 -4.81
C LEU A 44 2.92 6.45 -4.28
N GLU A 45 2.13 7.10 -5.13
CA GLU A 45 0.79 7.59 -4.78
C GLU A 45 -0.14 6.42 -4.41
N ALA A 46 -0.21 5.38 -5.25
CA ALA A 46 -1.02 4.19 -4.98
C ALA A 46 -0.59 3.47 -3.69
N PHE A 47 0.72 3.38 -3.43
CA PHE A 47 1.22 2.83 -2.17
C PHE A 47 0.79 3.68 -0.97
N SER A 48 0.97 5.00 -1.04
CA SER A 48 0.66 5.91 0.07
C SER A 48 -0.83 5.83 0.45
N GLU A 49 -1.71 5.89 -0.55
CA GLU A 49 -3.16 5.81 -0.34
C GLU A 49 -3.57 4.44 0.25
N ALA A 50 -3.05 3.34 -0.32
CA ALA A 50 -3.36 2.00 0.16
C ALA A 50 -2.82 1.75 1.56
N TYR A 51 -1.66 2.32 1.90
CA TYR A 51 -1.06 2.21 3.23
C TYR A 51 -1.87 2.94 4.30
N GLU A 52 -2.29 4.18 4.03
CA GLU A 52 -3.15 4.94 4.94
C GLU A 52 -4.48 4.22 5.17
N HIS A 53 -5.12 3.75 4.10
CA HIS A 53 -6.37 3.00 4.20
C HIS A 53 -6.20 1.67 4.95
N ALA A 54 -5.12 0.93 4.71
CA ALA A 54 -4.84 -0.31 5.42
C ALA A 54 -4.56 -0.08 6.92
N LEU A 55 -3.86 1.00 7.27
CA LEU A 55 -3.65 1.38 8.68
C LEU A 55 -4.97 1.71 9.38
N GLU A 56 -5.87 2.45 8.74
CA GLU A 56 -7.20 2.71 9.29
C GLU A 56 -8.00 1.42 9.50
N LEU A 57 -7.91 0.48 8.57
CA LEU A 57 -8.58 -0.82 8.66
C LEU A 57 -8.02 -1.69 9.79
N TYR A 58 -6.69 -1.69 9.98
CA TYR A 58 -6.03 -2.52 10.98
C TYR A 58 -5.97 -1.90 12.37
N ALA A 59 -6.28 -0.60 12.49
CA ALA A 59 -6.20 0.18 13.73
C ALA A 59 -6.89 -0.52 14.91
N GLY A 60 -6.10 -0.93 15.91
CA GLY A 60 -6.59 -1.55 17.14
C GLY A 60 -7.07 -2.99 16.97
N HIS A 61 -6.97 -3.57 15.77
CA HIS A 61 -7.31 -4.95 15.50
C HIS A 61 -6.10 -5.89 15.64
N TYR A 62 -4.89 -5.35 15.58
CA TYR A 62 -3.65 -6.13 15.61
C TYR A 62 -2.60 -5.47 16.50
N PRO A 63 -2.84 -5.41 17.82
CA PRO A 63 -1.87 -4.82 18.74
C PRO A 63 -0.52 -5.53 18.63
N ASP A 64 0.55 -4.78 18.89
CA ASP A 64 1.85 -5.39 19.15
C ASP A 64 1.66 -6.28 20.37
N SER A 65 1.97 -7.56 20.22
CA SER A 65 1.96 -8.47 21.35
C SER A 65 3.14 -8.12 22.24
N ASP A 66 2.92 -7.32 23.27
CA ASP A 66 3.78 -7.32 24.46
C ASP A 66 3.51 -8.61 25.25
N GLN A 67 3.91 -9.79 24.74
CA GLN A 67 4.00 -11.02 25.55
C GLN A 67 5.13 -11.92 25.05
N ASP A 68 6.22 -11.87 25.83
CA ASP A 68 7.40 -12.75 25.97
C ASP A 68 8.42 -12.90 24.82
#